data_AF-A0A0F8XXJ7-F1
#
_entry.id   AF-A0A0F8XXJ7-F1
#
_cell.length_a   1.000
_cell.length_b   1.000
_cell.length_c   1.000
_cell.angle_alpha   90.00
_cell.angle_beta   90.00
_cell.angle_gamma   90.00
#
_symmetry.space_group_name_H-M   'P 1'
#
loop_
_entity.id
_entity.type
_entity.pdbx_description
1 polymer ?
#
loop_
_entity_poly.entity_id
_entity_poly.type
_entity_poly.pdbx_seq_one_letter_code
_entity_poly.pdbx_strand_id
1 'polypeptide(L)' 'MQTKSISEITEGLIGRGETEQSIADKVTAKGVKVTQGTINRIRNGVIREPRYSLGAVLIELYEDAQ' A
#
# COMPACT_ATOMS: atom_id res chain seq x y z
N MET A 1 5.74 18.04 -8.54
CA MET A 1 5.18 16.69 -8.26
C MET A 1 4.71 16.70 -6.82
N GLN A 2 3.40 16.61 -6.54
CA GLN A 2 2.95 16.46 -5.15
C GLN A 2 3.34 15.05 -4.68
N THR A 3 4.14 14.97 -3.61
CA THR A 3 4.47 13.69 -2.98
C THR A 3 3.23 13.17 -2.28
N LYS A 4 2.62 12.11 -2.81
CA LYS A 4 1.49 11.44 -2.14
C LYS A 4 2.00 10.71 -0.91
N SER A 5 1.27 10.84 0.19
CA SER A 5 1.47 10.03 1.38
C SER A 5 1.13 8.56 1.11
N ILE A 6 1.65 7.67 1.94
CA ILE A 6 1.43 6.24 1.76
C ILE A 6 -0.04 5.83 1.98
N SER A 7 -0.77 6.58 2.82
CA SER A 7 -2.21 6.42 2.99
C SER A 7 -2.95 6.79 1.70
N GLU A 8 -2.61 7.89 1.05
CA GLU A 8 -3.21 8.30 -0.23
C GLU A 8 -2.89 7.32 -1.37
N ILE A 9 -1.69 6.74 -1.37
CA ILE A 9 -1.31 5.67 -2.30
C ILE A 9 -2.21 4.43 -2.07
N THR A 10 -2.38 4.03 -0.82
CA THR A 10 -3.21 2.87 -0.45
C THR A 10 -4.68 3.10 -0.81
N GLU A 11 -5.22 4.30 -0.53
CA GLU A 11 -6.56 4.69 -0.95
C GLU A 11 -6.70 4.71 -2.47
N GLY A 12 -5.69 5.18 -3.19
CA GLY A 12 -5.66 5.19 -4.64
C GLY A 12 -5.73 3.79 -5.26
N LEU A 13 -5.04 2.80 -4.68
CA LEU A 13 -5.15 1.40 -5.08
C LEU A 13 -6.58 0.86 -4.87
N ILE A 14 -7.18 1.16 -3.71
CA ILE A 14 -8.56 0.73 -3.40
C ILE A 14 -9.57 1.39 -4.34
N GLY A 15 -9.38 2.68 -4.66
CA GLY A 15 -10.21 3.39 -5.64
C GLY A 15 -10.16 2.79 -7.05
N ARG A 16 -9.15 1.97 -7.35
CA ARG A 16 -9.02 1.21 -8.61
C ARG A 16 -9.60 -0.20 -8.54
N GLY A 17 -10.23 -0.58 -7.43
CA GLY A 17 -10.89 -1.88 -7.23
C GLY A 17 -10.07 -2.90 -6.45
N GLU A 18 -8.90 -2.53 -5.93
CA GLU A 18 -8.14 -3.41 -5.04
C GLU A 18 -8.80 -3.51 -3.66
N THR A 19 -8.70 -4.69 -3.03
CA THR A 19 -9.04 -4.85 -1.61
C THR A 19 -7.79 -4.80 -0.75
N GLU A 20 -7.92 -4.51 0.56
CA GLU A 20 -6.75 -4.54 1.45
C GLU A 20 -6.07 -5.92 1.48
N GLN A 21 -6.83 -6.98 1.26
CA GLN A 21 -6.31 -8.34 1.16
C GLN A 21 -5.49 -8.52 -0.12
N SER A 22 -6.03 -8.12 -1.29
CA SER A 22 -5.31 -8.17 -2.57
C SER A 22 -3.99 -7.37 -2.52
N ILE A 23 -4.01 -6.18 -1.91
CA ILE A 23 -2.81 -5.36 -1.72
C ILE A 23 -1.79 -6.11 -0.85
N ALA A 24 -2.23 -6.70 0.27
CA ALA A 24 -1.35 -7.46 1.15
C ALA A 24 -0.73 -8.68 0.45
N ASP A 25 -1.50 -9.37 -0.39
CA ASP A 25 -1.05 -10.52 -1.16
C ASP A 25 -0.02 -10.11 -2.22
N LYS A 26 -0.25 -9.01 -2.95
CA LYS A 26 0.70 -8.45 -3.92
C LYS A 26 2.00 -7.99 -3.28
N VAL A 27 1.91 -7.35 -2.12
CA VAL A 27 3.08 -6.93 -1.33
C VAL A 27 3.87 -8.15 -0.85
N THR A 28 3.16 -9.20 -0.39
CA THR A 28 3.78 -10.46 0.06
C THR A 28 4.43 -11.22 -1.10
N ALA A 29 3.83 -11.21 -2.29
CA ALA A 29 4.40 -11.78 -3.51
C ALA A 29 5.72 -11.09 -3.94
N LYS A 30 5.89 -9.81 -3.57
CA LYS A 30 7.15 -9.05 -3.75
C LYS A 30 8.14 -9.21 -2.59
N GLY A 31 7.91 -10.17 -1.68
CA GLY A 31 8.83 -10.54 -0.62
C GLY A 31 8.69 -9.76 0.69
N VAL A 32 7.72 -8.84 0.79
CA VAL A 32 7.46 -8.08 2.02
C VAL A 32 6.28 -8.70 2.75
N LYS A 33 6.54 -9.43 3.84
CA LYS A 33 5.47 -10.06 4.63
C LYS A 33 4.60 -9.00 5.31
N VAL A 34 3.34 -8.91 4.90
CA VAL A 34 2.32 -8.04 5.52
C VAL A 34 0.98 -8.76 5.62
N THR A 35 0.09 -8.22 6.41
CA THR A 35 -1.29 -8.70 6.55
C THR A 35 -2.27 -7.65 6.04
N GLN A 36 -3.49 -8.06 5.70
CA GLN A 36 -4.60 -7.14 5.41
C GLN A 36 -4.78 -6.10 6.53
N GLY A 37 -4.71 -6.51 7.80
CA GLY A 37 -4.80 -5.59 8.94
C GLY A 37 -3.66 -4.56 9.01
N THR A 38 -2.51 -4.83 8.37
CA THR A 38 -1.43 -3.85 8.22
C THR A 38 -1.78 -2.81 7.16
N ILE A 39 -2.32 -3.24 6.02
CA ILE A 39 -2.79 -2.33 4.96
C ILE A 39 -3.93 -1.45 5.47
N ASN A 40 -4.89 -2.01 6.22
CA ASN A 40 -5.97 -1.25 6.85
C ASN A 40 -5.45 -0.16 7.81
N ARG A 41 -4.44 -0.48 8.64
CA ARG A 41 -3.79 0.49 9.54
C ARG A 41 -3.04 1.59 8.79
N ILE A 42 -2.44 1.28 7.64
CA ILE A 42 -1.80 2.29 6.78
C ILE A 42 -2.86 3.22 6.19
N ARG A 43 -3.92 2.66 5.58
CA ARG A 43 -5.03 3.43 5.00
C ARG A 43 -5.62 4.40 6.01
N ASN A 44 -5.91 3.92 7.22
CA ASN A 44 -6.52 4.73 8.27
C ASN A 44 -5.52 5.66 9.00
N GLY A 45 -4.27 5.79 8.52
CA GLY A 45 -3.27 6.69 9.10
C GLY A 45 -2.74 6.29 10.48
N VAL A 46 -2.99 5.06 10.94
CA VAL A 46 -2.44 4.49 12.18
C VAL A 46 -0.95 4.21 12.01
N ILE A 47 -0.56 3.68 10.84
CA ILE A 47 0.83 3.57 10.42
C ILE A 47 1.10 4.69 9.43
N ARG A 48 1.72 5.77 9.90
CA ARG A 48 2.10 6.94 9.06
C ARG A 48 3.41 6.71 8.32
N GLU A 49 4.32 5.99 8.96
CA GLU A 49 5.65 5.69 8.45
C GLU A 49 5.86 4.16 8.47
N PRO A 50 5.41 3.45 7.42
CA PRO A 50 5.70 2.05 7.28
C PRO A 50 7.20 1.84 7.03
N ARG A 51 7.65 0.59 7.18
CA ARG A 51 9.02 0.21 6.80
C ARG A 51 9.29 0.61 5.36
N TYR A 52 10.52 1.07 5.08
CA TYR A 52 10.93 1.51 3.75
C TYR A 52 10.56 0.52 2.63
N SER A 53 10.82 -0.78 2.84
CA SER A 53 10.48 -1.83 1.87
C SER A 53 8.98 -1.96 1.57
N LEU A 54 8.13 -1.76 2.58
CA LEU A 54 6.67 -1.75 2.40
C LEU A 54 6.23 -0.50 1.64
N GLY A 55 6.76 0.65 2.01
CA GLY A 55 6.47 1.91 1.32
C GLY A 55 6.84 1.85 -0.18
N ALA A 56 8.04 1.36 -0.48
CA ALA A 56 8.54 1.22 -1.84
C ALA A 56 7.65 0.31 -2.70
N VAL A 57 7.24 -0.85 -2.17
CA VAL A 57 6.36 -1.78 -2.91
C VAL A 57 4.97 -1.19 -3.15
N LEU A 58 4.40 -0.47 -2.19
CA LEU A 58 3.10 0.18 -2.38
C LEU A 58 3.16 1.30 -3.43
N ILE A 59 4.26 2.06 -3.49
CA ILE A 59 4.51 3.04 -4.55
C ILE A 59 4.57 2.35 -5.91
N GLU A 60 5.39 1.29 -6.01
CA GLU A 60 5.55 0.50 -7.24
C GLU A 60 4.19 -0.03 -7.74
N LEU A 61 3.39 -0.65 -6.86
CA LEU A 61 2.05 -1.16 -7.22
C LEU A 61 1.10 -0.05 -7.71
N TYR A 62 1.25 1.16 -7.19
CA TYR A 62 0.42 2.31 -7.56
C TYR A 62 0.85 2.93 -8.89
N GLU A 63 2.14 2.92 -9.20
CA GLU A 63 2.68 3.37 -10.47
C GLU A 63 2.39 2.36 -11.60
N ASP A 64 2.53 1.05 -11.33
CA ASP A 64 2.23 -0.03 -12.29
C ASP A 64 0.74 -0.06 -12.72
N ALA A 65 -0.16 0.47 -11.89
CA ALA A 65 -1.59 0.52 -12.17
C ALA A 65 -2.04 1.83 -12.87
N GLN A 66 -1.11 2.62 -13.44
CA GLN A 66 -1.39 3.75 -14.35
C GLN A 66 -1.40 3.33 -15.83
#